data_AF-A0A521EB03-F1
#
_entry.id   AF-A0A521EB03-F1
#
_cell.length_a   1.000
_cell.length_b   1.000
_cell.length_c   1.000
_cell.angle_alpha   90.00
_cell.angle_beta   90.00
_cell.angle_gamma   90.00
#
_symmetry.space_group_name_H-M   'P 1'
#
loop_
_entity.id
_entity.type
_entity.pdbx_description
1 polymer ?
#
loop_
_entity_poly.entity_id
_entity_poly.type
_entity_poly.pdbx_seq_one_letter_code
_entity_poly.pdbx_strand_id
1 'polypeptide(L)'
;MKTVLFLFSFLIFSGAVYSQTIKLDLSGNDQNNVFIVQKDGLNVRLDSEGRLQNKSISTFDNLGNKPVKYDLNGRLREIDGLAIDYDINGRVRQIGDKKIDYDINNRVRQIGNYRVDYDINDRVRQIGDKRIDYDINNRVRQIGDDRVDYDINNRVRQIGDKRIDYDINNRVRQIGDDRVDYDINDRVRQIGDKRIDYDIKGRIRQIGDKRIDYDINGQIREVGDLGDNVLLLYKTIQSFNNKNVH
;
A
#
# COMPACT_ATOMS: atom_id res chain seq x y z
N MET A 1 10.18 20.97 -11.00
CA MET A 1 10.34 19.56 -11.40
C MET A 1 10.64 18.73 -10.16
N LYS A 2 9.62 18.52 -9.33
CA LYS A 2 9.73 17.78 -8.07
C LYS A 2 8.90 16.50 -8.23
N THR A 3 9.61 15.37 -8.16
CA THR A 3 9.13 14.07 -7.68
C THR A 3 7.75 13.63 -8.15
N VAL A 4 7.74 12.89 -9.26
CA VAL A 4 6.64 12.02 -9.64
C VAL A 4 6.45 10.99 -8.52
N LEU A 5 5.51 11.26 -7.60
CA LEU A 5 5.10 10.32 -6.56
C LEU A 5 4.41 9.12 -7.22
N PHE A 6 5.17 8.06 -7.49
CA PHE A 6 4.63 6.75 -7.81
C PHE A 6 4.16 6.08 -6.52
N LEU A 7 2.86 6.19 -6.23
CA LEU A 7 2.18 5.23 -5.36
C LEU A 7 1.79 4.04 -6.24
N PHE A 8 2.70 3.09 -6.39
CA PHE A 8 2.33 1.70 -6.69
C PHE A 8 2.86 0.87 -5.54
N SER A 9 1.99 0.62 -4.56
CA SER A 9 2.24 -0.42 -3.57
C SER A 9 2.20 -1.74 -4.33
N PHE A 10 3.35 -2.38 -4.52
CA PHE A 10 3.43 -3.71 -5.09
C PHE A 10 2.77 -4.69 -4.11
N LEU A 11 1.51 -5.02 -4.36
CA LEU A 11 0.72 -6.01 -3.65
C LEU A 11 1.22 -7.41 -4.02
N ILE A 12 2.36 -7.80 -3.47
CA ILE A 12 2.95 -9.12 -3.67
C ILE A 12 2.82 -9.87 -2.34
N PHE A 13 2.53 -11.17 -2.41
CA PHE A 13 2.19 -12.12 -1.32
C PHE A 13 0.70 -12.15 -0.91
N SER A 14 -0.06 -13.01 -1.58
CA SER A 14 -1.34 -13.54 -1.07
C SER A 14 -1.24 -15.05 -0.87
N GLY A 15 -0.54 -15.47 0.18
CA GLY A 15 -0.71 -16.82 0.73
C GLY A 15 -1.87 -16.81 1.71
N ALA A 16 -3.08 -17.10 1.25
CA ALA A 16 -4.28 -17.15 2.09
C ALA A 16 -4.44 -18.53 2.71
N VAL A 17 -4.16 -18.65 4.00
CA VAL A 17 -4.79 -19.65 4.87
C VAL A 17 -5.02 -18.98 6.22
N TYR A 18 -6.23 -18.46 6.43
CA TYR A 18 -6.77 -17.86 7.67
C TYR A 18 -5.89 -16.78 8.36
N SER A 19 -6.25 -15.50 8.16
CA SER A 19 -5.83 -14.31 8.96
C SER A 19 -4.33 -13.95 8.94
N GLN A 20 -3.98 -12.86 8.21
CA GLN A 20 -2.69 -12.13 8.09
C GLN A 20 -1.93 -12.34 6.76
N THR A 21 -1.74 -11.25 6.01
CA THR A 21 -0.90 -11.15 4.80
C THR A 21 0.32 -10.26 5.07
N ILE A 22 1.44 -10.52 4.39
CA ILE A 22 2.69 -9.74 4.56
C ILE A 22 3.02 -9.12 3.21
N LYS A 23 3.13 -7.80 3.12
CA LYS A 23 3.45 -7.08 1.87
C LYS A 23 4.75 -6.31 2.04
N LEU A 24 5.44 -6.07 0.94
CA LEU A 24 6.58 -5.16 0.91
C LEU A 24 6.15 -3.88 0.20
N ASP A 25 6.30 -2.76 0.89
CA ASP A 25 6.12 -1.44 0.30
C ASP A 25 7.48 -0.88 -0.11
N LEU A 26 7.63 -0.69 -1.42
CA LEU A 26 8.81 -0.12 -2.06
C LEU A 26 8.56 1.34 -2.49
N SER A 27 7.54 2.02 -1.93
CA SER A 27 7.14 3.35 -2.37
C SER A 27 8.23 4.41 -2.12
N GLY A 28 8.93 4.82 -3.17
CA GLY A 28 9.70 6.06 -3.25
C GLY A 28 11.18 5.98 -2.85
N ASN A 29 11.94 7.02 -3.21
CA ASN A 29 13.41 7.19 -3.14
C ASN A 29 14.09 6.94 -1.78
N ASP A 30 13.35 6.54 -0.75
CA ASP A 30 13.88 6.30 0.58
C ASP A 30 14.26 4.84 0.73
N GLN A 31 15.51 4.60 1.13
CA GLN A 31 16.17 3.30 1.32
C GLN A 31 15.53 2.41 2.40
N ASN A 32 14.35 2.76 2.92
CA ASN A 32 13.73 2.10 4.04
C ASN A 32 12.66 1.13 3.51
N ASN A 33 13.05 -0.13 3.36
CA ASN A 33 12.13 -1.22 3.09
C ASN A 33 11.07 -1.27 4.21
N VAL A 34 9.79 -1.12 3.85
CA VAL A 34 8.68 -1.20 4.82
C VAL A 34 7.93 -2.51 4.64
N PHE A 35 7.95 -3.36 5.66
CA PHE A 35 7.13 -4.57 5.71
C PHE A 35 5.75 -4.22 6.27
N ILE A 36 4.71 -4.68 5.61
CA ILE A 36 3.32 -4.46 6.01
C ILE A 36 2.71 -5.80 6.39
N VAL A 37 2.33 -5.97 7.65
CA VAL A 37 1.51 -7.09 8.10
C VAL A 37 0.05 -6.65 8.14
N GLN A 38 -0.79 -7.24 7.31
CA GLN A 38 -2.20 -6.87 7.16
C GLN A 38 -3.17 -7.95 7.63
N LYS A 39 -4.12 -7.59 8.50
CA LYS A 39 -5.22 -8.46 8.97
C LYS A 39 -6.52 -7.66 9.03
N ASP A 40 -7.62 -8.14 8.46
CA ASP A 40 -8.96 -7.55 8.63
C ASP A 40 -9.00 -6.01 8.44
N GLY A 41 -8.26 -5.51 7.43
CA GLY A 41 -8.13 -4.09 7.11
C GLY A 41 -7.11 -3.28 7.94
N LEU A 42 -6.51 -3.87 8.97
CA LEU A 42 -5.41 -3.30 9.75
C LEU A 42 -4.07 -3.49 9.02
N ASN A 43 -3.26 -2.42 8.91
CA ASN A 43 -1.89 -2.48 8.39
C ASN A 43 -0.88 -2.12 9.48
N VAL A 44 -0.05 -3.09 9.86
CA VAL A 44 1.10 -2.88 10.74
C VAL A 44 2.33 -2.69 9.87
N ARG A 45 2.99 -1.54 9.95
CA ARG A 45 4.16 -1.18 9.16
C ARG A 45 5.42 -1.31 10.01
N LEU A 46 6.40 -2.04 9.50
CA LEU A 46 7.70 -2.22 10.12
C LEU A 46 8.79 -1.73 9.17
N ASP A 47 9.82 -1.06 9.70
CA ASP A 47 11.02 -0.80 8.91
C ASP A 47 11.90 -2.07 8.76
N SER A 48 13.02 -1.91 8.07
CA SER A 48 14.01 -2.98 7.86
C SER A 48 14.59 -3.53 9.16
N GLU A 49 14.58 -2.77 10.26
CA GLU A 49 15.02 -3.18 11.59
C GLU A 49 13.87 -3.70 12.47
N GLY A 50 12.65 -3.82 11.91
CA GLY A 50 11.47 -4.32 12.59
C GLY A 50 10.92 -3.37 13.65
N ARG A 51 11.20 -2.06 13.56
CA ARG A 51 10.54 -1.05 14.39
C ARG A 51 9.20 -0.66 13.80
N LEU A 52 8.22 -0.45 14.67
CA LEU A 52 6.88 -0.05 14.27
C LEU A 52 6.88 1.39 13.71
N GLN A 53 6.37 1.56 12.50
CA GLN A 53 6.34 2.84 11.76
C GLN A 53 4.97 3.51 11.76
N ASN A 54 3.95 2.89 12.37
CA ASN A 54 2.62 3.48 12.50
C ASN A 54 2.66 4.70 13.45
N LYS A 55 2.84 5.91 12.90
CA LYS A 55 2.83 7.17 13.67
C LYS A 55 1.47 7.50 14.30
N SER A 56 0.40 7.05 13.66
CA SER A 56 -0.97 7.10 14.19
C SER A 56 -1.60 5.74 13.94
N ILE A 57 -2.06 5.09 15.00
CA ILE A 57 -2.83 3.84 14.95
C ILE A 57 -4.33 4.17 14.79
N SER A 58 -4.65 5.34 14.24
CA SER A 58 -5.89 5.56 13.51
C SER A 58 -5.68 4.97 12.11
N THR A 59 -5.82 3.65 11.99
CA THR A 59 -5.90 2.98 10.69
C THR A 59 -6.99 3.65 9.85
N PHE A 60 -6.60 4.30 8.75
CA PHE A 60 -7.49 4.78 7.69
C PHE A 60 -8.85 5.30 8.19
N ASP A 61 -8.97 6.52 8.73
CA ASP A 61 -10.16 7.39 8.89
C ASP A 61 -11.62 6.84 8.90
N ASN A 62 -11.87 5.54 9.09
CA ASN A 62 -13.16 4.85 8.93
C ASN A 62 -13.14 3.41 9.49
N LEU A 63 -12.23 3.09 10.40
CA LEU A 63 -12.39 1.93 11.29
C LEU A 63 -12.77 2.51 12.65
N GLY A 64 -14.07 2.67 12.91
CA GLY A 64 -14.56 3.17 14.21
C GLY A 64 -13.89 2.47 15.39
N ASN A 65 -13.73 3.17 16.51
CA ASN A 65 -13.02 2.78 17.75
C ASN A 65 -12.66 1.28 17.90
N LYS A 66 -11.66 0.80 17.14
CA LYS A 66 -11.10 -0.53 17.36
C LYS A 66 -10.27 -0.49 18.65
N PRO A 67 -10.37 -1.50 19.52
CA PRO A 67 -9.66 -1.50 20.79
C PRO A 67 -8.15 -1.55 20.53
N VAL A 68 -7.45 -0.55 21.07
CA VAL A 68 -5.99 -0.46 21.06
C VAL A 68 -5.49 -0.53 22.49
N LYS A 69 -4.45 -1.34 22.72
CA LYS A 69 -3.80 -1.45 24.02
C LYS A 69 -2.33 -1.11 23.89
N TYR A 70 -1.83 -0.38 24.88
CA TYR A 70 -0.42 -0.04 25.00
C TYR A 70 0.20 -0.74 26.21
N ASP A 71 1.50 -1.01 26.14
CA ASP A 71 2.27 -1.44 27.30
C ASP A 71 2.61 -0.26 28.23
N LEU A 72 3.27 -0.54 29.36
CA LEU A 72 3.67 0.48 30.34
C LEU A 72 4.68 1.51 29.80
N ASN A 73 5.36 1.18 28.69
CA ASN A 73 6.28 2.07 28.01
C ASN A 73 5.60 2.84 26.86
N GLY A 74 4.27 2.76 26.76
CA GLY A 74 3.49 3.42 25.72
C GLY A 74 3.60 2.78 24.33
N ARG A 75 4.13 1.56 24.21
CA ARG A 75 4.25 0.84 22.93
C ARG A 75 2.97 0.09 22.61
N LEU A 76 2.59 0.02 21.33
CA LEU A 76 1.41 -0.70 20.88
C LEU A 76 1.53 -2.20 21.18
N ARG A 77 0.68 -2.73 22.05
CA ARG A 77 0.68 -4.15 22.41
C ARG A 77 -0.42 -4.95 21.73
N GLU A 78 -1.54 -4.32 21.41
CA GLU A 78 -2.66 -5.00 20.78
C GLU A 78 -3.48 -4.00 19.98
N ILE A 79 -3.93 -4.42 18.81
CA ILE A 79 -4.94 -3.72 18.03
C ILE A 79 -5.90 -4.74 17.43
N ASP A 80 -7.19 -4.60 17.72
CA ASP A 80 -8.23 -5.46 17.13
C ASP A 80 -7.97 -6.96 17.34
N GLY A 81 -7.52 -7.33 18.55
CA GLY A 81 -7.14 -8.71 18.90
C GLY A 81 -5.84 -9.21 18.25
N LEU A 82 -5.15 -8.37 17.48
CA LEU A 82 -3.81 -8.67 16.96
C LEU A 82 -2.76 -8.23 17.99
N ALA A 83 -2.19 -9.21 18.71
CA ALA A 83 -1.12 -8.97 19.66
C ALA A 83 0.20 -8.62 18.95
N ILE A 84 0.96 -7.69 19.54
CA ILE A 84 2.29 -7.29 19.11
C ILE A 84 3.24 -7.47 20.30
N ASP A 85 4.26 -8.29 20.09
CA ASP A 85 5.32 -8.51 21.07
C ASP A 85 6.62 -7.88 20.60
N TYR A 86 7.39 -7.40 21.57
CA TYR A 86 8.70 -6.78 21.36
C TYR A 86 9.82 -7.63 21.96
N ASP A 87 11.02 -7.52 21.40
CA ASP A 87 12.25 -7.96 22.02
C ASP A 87 12.78 -6.92 23.04
N ILE A 88 13.89 -7.26 23.70
CA ILE A 88 14.52 -6.39 24.70
C ILE A 88 15.01 -5.05 24.12
N ASN A 89 15.29 -5.00 22.82
CA ASN A 89 15.74 -3.80 22.12
C ASN A 89 14.56 -2.98 21.57
N GLY A 90 13.32 -3.39 21.85
CA GLY A 90 12.12 -2.70 21.40
C GLY A 90 11.75 -2.96 19.94
N ARG A 91 12.33 -3.97 19.29
CA ARG A 91 11.95 -4.40 17.95
C ARG A 91 10.79 -5.38 18.00
N VAL A 92 9.90 -5.37 17.01
CA VAL A 92 8.72 -6.23 16.97
C VAL A 92 9.12 -7.67 16.65
N ARG A 93 9.07 -8.58 17.63
CA ARG A 93 9.43 -10.00 17.43
C ARG A 93 8.26 -10.88 17.01
N GLN A 94 7.02 -10.40 17.14
CA GLN A 94 5.83 -11.14 16.73
C GLN A 94 4.64 -10.20 16.51
N ILE A 95 3.86 -10.47 15.47
CA ILE A 95 2.54 -9.87 15.21
C ILE A 95 1.57 -11.03 15.00
N GLY A 96 0.57 -11.17 15.88
CA GLY A 96 -0.35 -12.30 15.85
C GLY A 96 0.38 -13.64 15.91
N ASP A 97 0.24 -14.45 14.88
CA ASP A 97 0.91 -15.74 14.71
C ASP A 97 2.22 -15.65 13.90
N LYS A 98 2.57 -14.47 13.36
CA LYS A 98 3.77 -14.25 12.55
C LYS A 98 4.92 -13.82 13.44
N LYS A 99 5.87 -14.74 13.65
CA LYS A 99 7.17 -14.43 14.28
C LYS A 99 8.05 -13.63 13.33
N ILE A 100 8.89 -12.78 13.90
CA ILE A 100 9.84 -11.95 13.18
C ILE A 100 11.24 -12.24 13.71
N ASP A 101 12.12 -12.67 12.81
CA ASP A 101 13.51 -12.91 13.12
C ASP A 101 14.40 -11.85 12.48
N TYR A 102 15.55 -11.63 13.11
CA TYR A 102 16.57 -10.67 12.68
C TYR A 102 17.88 -11.37 12.29
N ASP A 103 18.61 -10.78 11.33
CA ASP A 103 19.99 -11.15 11.01
C ASP A 103 20.99 -10.50 11.99
N ILE A 104 22.27 -10.82 11.80
CA ILE A 104 23.38 -10.28 12.60
C ILE A 104 23.53 -8.75 12.47
N ASN A 105 23.01 -8.17 11.38
CA ASN A 105 23.00 -6.72 11.12
C ASN A 105 21.71 -6.07 11.66
N ASN A 106 20.94 -6.78 12.50
CA ASN A 106 19.68 -6.34 13.09
C ASN A 106 18.54 -6.09 12.09
N ARG A 107 18.63 -6.62 10.87
CA ARG A 107 17.58 -6.49 9.85
C ARG A 107 16.62 -7.65 9.90
N VAL A 108 15.35 -7.40 9.59
CA VAL A 108 14.32 -8.43 9.47
C VAL A 108 14.74 -9.45 8.40
N ARG A 109 15.05 -10.68 8.81
CA ARG A 109 15.41 -11.77 7.89
C ARG A 109 14.27 -12.75 7.64
N GLN A 110 13.20 -12.68 8.45
CA GLN A 110 12.06 -13.57 8.31
C GLN A 110 10.82 -12.96 8.96
N ILE A 111 9.66 -13.08 8.29
CA ILE A 111 8.34 -12.80 8.86
C ILE A 111 7.44 -14.00 8.57
N GLY A 112 7.05 -14.74 9.61
CA GLY A 112 6.34 -16.01 9.48
C GLY A 112 7.14 -16.99 8.62
N ASN A 113 6.59 -17.41 7.48
CA ASN A 113 7.24 -18.34 6.55
C ASN A 113 8.03 -17.64 5.43
N TYR A 114 8.01 -16.31 5.39
CA TYR A 114 8.67 -15.54 4.34
C TYR A 114 10.06 -15.12 4.80
N ARG A 115 11.10 -15.70 4.20
CA ARG A 115 12.48 -15.23 4.37
C ARG A 115 12.70 -13.95 3.59
N VAL A 116 13.57 -13.08 4.10
CA VAL A 116 13.99 -11.82 3.48
C VAL A 116 15.49 -11.88 3.27
N ASP A 117 15.92 -11.76 2.03
CA ASP A 117 17.34 -11.64 1.71
C ASP A 117 17.67 -10.21 1.27
N TYR A 118 18.91 -9.81 1.57
CA TYR A 118 19.46 -8.51 1.20
C TYR A 118 20.64 -8.67 0.22
N ASP A 119 20.84 -7.68 -0.64
CA ASP A 119 22.06 -7.54 -1.44
C ASP A 119 23.18 -6.84 -0.66
N ILE A 120 24.33 -6.65 -1.31
CA ILE A 120 25.51 -6.02 -0.71
C ILE A 120 25.30 -4.54 -0.35
N ASN A 121 24.27 -3.89 -0.91
CA ASN A 121 23.90 -2.50 -0.63
C ASN A 121 22.72 -2.43 0.35
N ASP A 122 22.48 -3.50 1.11
CA ASP A 122 21.40 -3.61 2.10
C ASP A 122 19.98 -3.45 1.54
N ARG A 123 19.79 -3.66 0.24
CA ARG A 123 18.46 -3.64 -0.39
C ARG A 123 17.84 -5.02 -0.35
N VAL A 124 16.53 -5.11 -0.15
CA VAL A 124 15.83 -6.39 -0.19
C VAL A 124 15.88 -6.94 -1.62
N ARG A 125 16.53 -8.09 -1.82
CA ARG A 125 16.64 -8.76 -3.12
C ARG A 125 15.74 -9.98 -3.24
N GLN A 126 15.13 -10.43 -2.15
CA GLN A 126 14.19 -11.55 -2.18
C GLN A 126 13.27 -11.49 -0.95
N ILE A 127 11.99 -11.81 -1.16
CA ILE A 127 11.07 -12.18 -0.09
C ILE A 127 10.34 -13.45 -0.51
N GLY A 128 10.39 -14.48 0.34
CA GLY A 128 9.84 -15.80 0.00
C GLY A 128 10.44 -16.35 -1.29
N ASP A 129 9.59 -16.63 -2.28
CA ASP A 129 9.95 -17.12 -3.61
C ASP A 129 10.17 -15.97 -4.64
N LYS A 130 9.86 -14.73 -4.28
CA LYS A 130 9.91 -13.58 -5.20
C LYS A 130 11.24 -12.85 -5.06
N ARG A 131 12.04 -12.91 -6.13
CA ARG A 131 13.26 -12.10 -6.28
C ARG A 131 12.91 -10.69 -6.69
N ILE A 132 13.72 -9.73 -6.24
CA ILE A 132 13.62 -8.32 -6.62
C ILE A 132 14.94 -7.94 -7.27
N ASP A 133 14.84 -7.48 -8.51
CA ASP A 133 16.00 -6.96 -9.22
C ASP A 133 15.93 -5.45 -9.33
N TYR A 134 17.11 -4.83 -9.28
CA TYR A 134 17.28 -3.39 -9.46
C TYR A 134 18.09 -3.08 -10.73
N ASP A 135 17.84 -1.92 -11.34
CA ASP A 135 18.68 -1.34 -12.38
C ASP A 135 19.87 -0.56 -11.79
N ILE A 136 20.73 -0.04 -12.67
CA ILE A 136 21.92 0.73 -12.28
C ILE A 136 21.59 2.02 -11.54
N ASN A 137 20.37 2.54 -11.69
CA ASN A 137 19.87 3.73 -10.99
C ASN A 137 19.10 3.35 -9.72
N ASN A 138 19.26 2.12 -9.22
CA ASN A 138 18.60 1.58 -8.03
C ASN A 138 17.07 1.51 -8.12
N ARG A 139 16.49 1.53 -9.33
CA ARG A 139 15.05 1.35 -9.52
C ARG A 139 14.72 -0.12 -9.64
N VAL A 140 13.59 -0.53 -9.09
CA VAL A 140 13.10 -1.92 -9.25
C VAL A 140 12.81 -2.18 -10.72
N ARG A 141 13.46 -3.18 -11.32
CA ARG A 141 13.24 -3.60 -12.71
C ARG A 141 12.47 -4.92 -12.82
N GLN A 142 12.36 -5.67 -11.74
CA GLN A 142 11.63 -6.93 -11.71
C GLN A 142 11.24 -7.31 -10.28
N ILE A 143 10.04 -7.87 -10.12
CA ILE A 143 9.66 -8.59 -8.91
C ILE A 143 9.00 -9.91 -9.28
N GLY A 144 9.59 -11.03 -8.87
CA GLY A 144 9.16 -12.35 -9.34
C GLY A 144 9.23 -12.43 -10.86
N ASP A 145 8.10 -12.71 -11.50
CA ASP A 145 7.99 -12.81 -12.96
C ASP A 145 7.60 -11.48 -13.62
N ASP A 146 7.22 -10.47 -12.83
CA ASP A 146 6.75 -9.18 -13.32
C ASP A 146 7.93 -8.22 -13.51
N ARG A 147 8.17 -7.86 -14.77
CA ARG A 147 9.13 -6.79 -15.13
C ARG A 147 8.51 -5.42 -14.95
N VAL A 148 9.35 -4.46 -14.58
CA VAL A 148 8.98 -3.05 -14.45
C VAL A 148 9.81 -2.24 -15.44
N ASP A 149 9.13 -1.62 -16.40
CA ASP A 149 9.78 -0.74 -17.36
C ASP A 149 9.47 0.72 -17.05
N TYR A 150 10.44 1.58 -17.35
CA TYR A 150 10.33 3.02 -17.23
C TYR A 150 10.41 3.70 -18.60
N ASP A 151 9.74 4.85 -18.75
CA ASP A 151 9.90 5.76 -19.88
C ASP A 151 11.10 6.70 -19.71
N ILE A 152 11.36 7.53 -20.72
CA ILE A 152 12.46 8.51 -20.72
C ILE A 152 12.35 9.56 -19.60
N ASN A 153 11.14 9.77 -19.08
CA ASN A 153 10.87 10.69 -17.97
C ASN A 153 10.92 9.97 -16.61
N ASN A 154 11.46 8.74 -16.56
CA ASN A 154 11.54 7.88 -15.38
C ASN A 154 10.18 7.50 -14.79
N ARG A 155 9.12 7.51 -15.59
CA ARG A 155 7.78 7.05 -15.18
C ARG A 155 7.63 5.57 -15.48
N VAL A 156 7.01 4.81 -14.58
CA VAL A 156 6.67 3.41 -14.88
C VAL A 156 5.72 3.38 -16.07
N ARG A 157 6.09 2.68 -17.13
CA ARG A 157 5.28 2.50 -18.35
C ARG A 157 4.78 1.08 -18.53
N GLN A 158 5.28 0.12 -17.74
CA GLN A 158 4.82 -1.25 -17.77
C GLN A 158 5.12 -1.96 -16.45
N ILE A 159 4.20 -2.81 -16.01
CA ILE A 159 4.38 -3.79 -14.94
C ILE A 159 3.81 -5.12 -15.45
N GLY A 160 4.64 -6.16 -15.57
CA GLY A 160 4.22 -7.43 -16.13
C GLY A 160 3.62 -7.26 -17.53
N ASP A 161 2.37 -7.70 -17.71
CA ASP A 161 1.60 -7.55 -18.96
C ASP A 161 0.84 -6.20 -19.05
N LYS A 162 0.79 -5.42 -17.97
CA LYS A 162 0.02 -4.17 -17.92
C LYS A 162 0.87 -2.99 -18.34
N ARG A 163 0.53 -2.38 -19.48
CA ARG A 163 1.08 -1.10 -19.93
C ARG A 163 0.41 0.06 -19.20
N ILE A 164 1.17 1.11 -18.94
CA ILE A 164 0.68 2.36 -18.33
C ILE A 164 0.95 3.48 -19.31
N ASP A 165 -0.11 4.13 -19.76
CA ASP A 165 0.00 5.29 -20.63
C ASP A 165 -0.32 6.57 -19.87
N TYR A 166 0.32 7.65 -20.29
CA TYR A 166 0.13 8.99 -19.76
C TYR A 166 -0.44 9.94 -20.83
N ASP A 167 -1.24 10.91 -20.39
CA ASP A 167 -1.65 12.04 -21.22
C ASP A 167 -0.57 13.14 -21.26
N ILE A 168 -0.84 14.20 -22.03
CA ILE A 168 0.08 15.35 -22.18
C ILE A 168 0.31 16.11 -20.87
N ASN A 169 -0.62 15.99 -19.91
CA ASN A 169 -0.53 16.59 -18.59
C ASN A 169 0.15 15.65 -17.57
N ASN A 170 0.78 14.57 -18.05
CA ASN A 170 1.44 13.54 -17.23
C ASN A 170 0.50 12.75 -16.31
N ARG A 171 -0.81 12.74 -16.58
CA ARG A 171 -1.78 11.93 -15.84
C ARG A 171 -1.88 10.55 -16.45
N VAL A 172 -2.13 9.54 -15.62
CA VAL A 172 -2.36 8.17 -16.11
C VAL A 172 -3.67 8.17 -16.90
N ARG A 173 -3.63 7.81 -18.18
CA ARG A 173 -4.83 7.70 -19.03
C ARG A 173 -5.23 6.26 -19.32
N GLN A 174 -4.34 5.30 -19.05
CA GLN A 174 -4.62 3.88 -19.24
C GLN A 174 -3.72 3.00 -18.36
N ILE A 175 -4.29 1.92 -17.83
CA ILE A 175 -3.57 0.83 -17.16
C ILE A 175 -4.11 -0.49 -17.71
N GLY A 176 -3.28 -1.23 -18.45
CA GLY A 176 -3.74 -2.43 -19.17
C GLY A 176 -4.87 -2.08 -20.14
N ASP A 177 -6.01 -2.73 -19.98
CA ASP A 177 -7.21 -2.50 -20.79
C ASP A 177 -8.12 -1.40 -20.24
N ASP A 178 -7.86 -0.94 -19.00
CA ASP A 178 -8.68 0.05 -18.32
C ASP A 178 -8.23 1.46 -18.67
N ARG A 179 -9.12 2.23 -19.30
CA ARG A 179 -8.95 3.67 -19.52
C ARG A 179 -9.30 4.45 -18.28
N VAL A 180 -8.59 5.57 -18.07
CA VAL A 180 -8.87 6.54 -17.01
C VAL A 180 -9.27 7.85 -17.67
N ASP A 181 -10.51 8.27 -17.44
CA ASP A 181 -11.01 9.55 -17.92
C ASP A 181 -11.09 10.56 -16.80
N TYR A 182 -10.87 11.83 -17.14
CA TYR A 182 -10.96 12.97 -16.24
C TYR A 182 -12.10 13.91 -16.63
N ASP A 183 -12.69 14.60 -15.65
CA ASP A 183 -13.60 15.71 -15.85
C ASP A 183 -12.84 17.04 -16.07
N ILE A 184 -13.59 18.13 -16.29
CA ILE A 184 -13.01 19.47 -16.51
C ILE A 184 -12.25 20.03 -15.28
N ASN A 185 -12.47 19.45 -14.10
CA ASN A 185 -11.79 19.82 -12.87
C ASN A 185 -10.64 18.84 -12.54
N ASP A 186 -10.16 18.11 -13.54
CA ASP A 186 -9.08 17.12 -13.44
C ASP A 186 -9.35 15.98 -12.43
N ARG A 187 -10.62 15.71 -12.12
CA ARG A 187 -11.02 14.58 -11.27
C ARG A 187 -11.31 13.37 -12.14
N VAL A 188 -10.93 12.19 -11.67
CA VAL A 188 -11.25 10.94 -12.36
C VAL A 188 -12.77 10.76 -12.43
N ARG A 189 -13.32 10.68 -13.63
CA ARG A 189 -14.75 10.42 -13.86
C ARG A 189 -15.04 8.99 -14.30
N GLN A 190 -14.02 8.24 -14.71
CA GLN A 190 -14.18 6.85 -15.13
C GLN A 190 -12.86 6.08 -14.99
N ILE A 191 -12.94 4.82 -14.57
CA ILE A 191 -11.87 3.82 -14.67
C ILE A 191 -12.49 2.55 -15.26
N GLY A 192 -12.02 2.13 -16.45
CA GLY A 192 -12.61 0.99 -17.15
C GLY A 192 -14.10 1.18 -17.40
N ASP A 193 -14.93 0.25 -16.91
CA ASP A 193 -16.40 0.31 -16.97
C ASP A 193 -17.03 1.08 -15.79
N LYS A 194 -16.25 1.49 -14.80
CA LYS A 194 -16.75 2.13 -13.57
C LYS A 194 -16.79 3.65 -13.71
N ARG A 195 -18.01 4.19 -13.81
CA ARG A 195 -18.26 5.63 -13.71
C ARG A 195 -18.17 6.11 -12.27
N ILE A 196 -17.62 7.30 -12.09
CA ILE A 196 -17.41 7.92 -10.78
C ILE A 196 -18.26 9.19 -10.72
N ASP A 197 -19.17 9.24 -9.74
CA ASP A 197 -19.94 10.46 -9.48
C ASP A 197 -19.47 11.14 -8.20
N TYR A 198 -19.58 12.46 -8.23
CA TYR A 198 -19.27 13.33 -7.11
C TYR A 198 -20.53 14.02 -6.58
N ASP A 199 -20.52 14.33 -5.29
CA ASP A 199 -21.47 15.26 -4.70
C ASP A 199 -21.04 16.73 -4.91
N ILE A 200 -21.87 17.67 -4.45
CA ILE A 200 -21.61 19.11 -4.58
C ILE A 200 -20.36 19.57 -3.82
N LYS A 201 -19.91 18.80 -2.82
CA LYS A 201 -18.68 19.08 -2.06
C LYS A 201 -17.45 18.41 -2.69
N GLY A 202 -17.61 17.76 -3.85
CA GLY A 202 -16.53 17.07 -4.55
C GLY A 202 -16.14 15.71 -3.96
N ARG A 203 -16.97 15.13 -3.09
CA ARG A 203 -16.75 13.79 -2.53
C ARG A 203 -17.31 12.73 -3.47
N ILE A 204 -16.63 11.59 -3.60
CA ILE A 204 -17.09 10.47 -4.43
C ILE A 204 -18.36 9.87 -3.79
N ARG A 205 -19.51 9.99 -4.45
CA ARG A 205 -20.77 9.42 -3.96
C ARG A 205 -21.15 8.09 -4.63
N GLN A 206 -20.50 7.75 -5.74
CA GLN A 206 -20.79 6.52 -6.48
C GLN A 206 -19.57 6.04 -7.29
N ILE A 207 -19.39 4.71 -7.33
CA ILE A 207 -18.41 4.02 -8.16
C ILE A 207 -19.13 2.84 -8.83
N GLY A 208 -19.35 2.91 -10.15
CA GLY A 208 -20.20 1.96 -10.85
C GLY A 208 -21.61 1.93 -10.24
N ASP A 209 -22.08 0.76 -9.83
CA ASP A 209 -23.42 0.60 -9.23
C ASP A 209 -23.43 0.75 -7.69
N LYS A 210 -22.28 1.06 -7.10
CA LYS A 210 -22.13 1.11 -5.65
C LYS A 210 -22.13 2.55 -5.15
N ARG A 211 -22.97 2.82 -4.14
CA ARG A 211 -23.13 4.15 -3.53
C ARG A 211 -22.33 4.26 -2.24
N ILE A 212 -21.89 5.47 -1.95
CA ILE A 212 -21.17 5.82 -0.74
C ILE A 212 -21.98 6.91 -0.02
N ASP A 213 -22.47 6.58 1.16
CA ASP A 213 -23.24 7.49 1.98
C ASP A 213 -22.38 8.14 3.05
N TYR A 214 -22.58 9.45 3.22
CA TYR A 214 -21.83 10.26 4.18
C TYR A 214 -22.72 10.73 5.32
N ASP A 215 -22.15 10.86 6.52
CA ASP A 215 -22.76 11.59 7.60
C ASP A 215 -22.68 13.12 7.39
N ILE A 216 -23.30 13.84 8.31
CA ILE A 216 -23.31 15.31 8.29
C ILE A 216 -21.90 15.91 8.47
N ASN A 217 -21.00 15.20 9.14
CA ASN A 217 -19.60 15.57 9.34
C ASN A 217 -18.71 15.18 8.16
N GLY A 218 -19.26 14.44 7.21
CA GLY A 218 -18.60 13.94 6.01
C GLY A 218 -17.80 12.65 6.18
N GLN A 219 -18.02 11.92 7.28
CA GLN A 219 -17.53 10.56 7.47
C GLN A 219 -18.40 9.58 6.68
N ILE A 220 -17.83 8.48 6.22
CA ILE A 220 -18.58 7.48 5.46
C ILE A 220 -19.43 6.66 6.43
N ARG A 221 -20.75 6.62 6.23
CA ARG A 221 -21.71 5.86 7.05
C ARG A 221 -21.89 4.44 6.56
N GLU A 222 -22.13 4.31 5.26
CA GLU A 222 -22.45 3.05 4.63
C GLU A 222 -21.75 2.95 3.29
N VAL A 223 -21.15 1.78 3.12
CA VAL A 223 -20.36 1.39 1.97
C VAL A 223 -21.12 0.17 1.46
N GLY A 224 -22.25 0.40 0.77
CA GLY A 224 -23.27 -0.65 0.52
C GLY A 224 -22.68 -1.89 -0.15
N ASP A 225 -22.68 -3.04 0.54
CA ASP A 225 -22.00 -4.31 0.18
C ASP A 225 -20.82 -4.13 -0.80
N LEU A 226 -19.90 -3.28 -0.39
CA LEU A 226 -18.77 -2.82 -1.17
C LEU A 226 -17.62 -3.77 -0.83
N GLY A 227 -17.62 -4.96 -1.43
CA GLY A 227 -16.52 -5.92 -1.30
C GLY A 227 -15.16 -5.26 -1.58
N ASP A 228 -14.09 -5.86 -1.05
CA ASP A 228 -12.71 -5.31 -0.95
C ASP A 228 -12.20 -4.53 -2.19
N ASN A 229 -12.66 -4.91 -3.38
CA ASN A 229 -12.30 -4.29 -4.66
C ASN A 229 -12.71 -2.82 -4.79
N VAL A 230 -13.83 -2.38 -4.23
CA VAL A 230 -14.30 -1.01 -4.46
C VAL A 230 -13.72 -0.02 -3.45
N LEU A 231 -13.40 -0.47 -2.22
CA LEU A 231 -12.62 0.35 -1.30
C LEU A 231 -11.22 0.64 -1.86
N LEU A 232 -10.60 -0.35 -2.51
CA LEU A 232 -9.35 -0.15 -3.23
C LEU A 232 -9.53 0.89 -4.35
N LEU A 233 -10.57 0.75 -5.17
CA LEU A 233 -10.87 1.68 -6.26
C LEU A 233 -11.12 3.12 -5.76
N TYR A 234 -11.86 3.29 -4.66
CA TYR A 234 -12.07 4.57 -4.00
C TYR A 234 -10.74 5.25 -3.62
N LYS A 235 -9.85 4.51 -2.95
CA LYS A 235 -8.53 5.03 -2.55
C LYS A 235 -7.65 5.36 -3.75
N THR A 236 -7.70 4.54 -4.81
CA THR A 236 -7.00 4.81 -6.07
C THR A 236 -7.47 6.13 -6.69
N ILE A 237 -8.78 6.34 -6.77
CA ILE A 237 -9.37 7.57 -7.29
C ILE A 237 -8.97 8.78 -6.45
N GLN A 238 -9.06 8.68 -5.13
CA GLN A 238 -8.60 9.75 -4.25
C GLN A 238 -7.12 10.09 -4.47
N SER A 239 -6.27 9.08 -4.63
CA SER A 239 -4.85 9.29 -4.93
C SER A 239 -4.65 10.00 -6.27
N PHE A 240 -5.42 9.67 -7.30
CA PHE A 240 -5.37 10.35 -8.59
C PHE A 240 -5.84 11.80 -8.50
N ASN A 241 -6.92 12.07 -7.78
CA ASN A 241 -7.47 13.42 -7.63
C ASN A 241 -6.56 14.32 -6.78
N ASN A 242 -5.97 13.79 -5.70
CA ASN A 242 -5.15 14.58 -4.78
C ASN A 242 -3.79 14.98 -5.39
N LYS A 243 -3.32 14.29 -6.43
CA LYS A 243 -2.06 14.64 -7.13
C LYS A 243 -2.17 15.87 -8.03
N ASN A 244 -3.38 16.36 -8.29
CA ASN A 244 -3.63 17.52 -9.13
C ASN A 244 -3.89 18.82 -8.32
N VAL A 245 -3.73 18.77 -6.99
CA VAL A 245 -3.87 19.94 -6.10
C VAL A 245 -2.50 20.53 -5.78
N HIS A 246 -1.75 20.96 -6.80
CA HIS A 246 -0.54 21.77 -6.64
C HIS A 246 -0.37 22.76 -7.79
#